data_AF-Q2W781-F1
#
_entry.id   AF-Q2W781-F1
#
_cell.length_a   1.000
_cell.length_b   1.000
_cell.length_c   1.000
_cell.angle_alpha   90.00
_cell.angle_beta   90.00
_cell.angle_gamma   90.00
#
_symmetry.space_group_name_H-M   'P 1'
#
loop_
_entity.id
_entity.type
_entity.pdbx_description
1 polymer ?
#
loop_
_entity_poly.entity_id
_entity_poly.type
_entity_poly.pdbx_seq_one_letter_code
_entity_poly.pdbx_strand_id
1 'polypeptide(L)'
;MGGDSRSDLELWRAARSGDDAAWAALARRWADLLWGCCRKVFDEAECAREFPALVRRLGAERAAMLSDWDGRSGFSTFLGLKAADGLAERITTLLAEDSRRGWTAFERFFADDLGRMVRRRLEGEDAEDILQELRLRLMADGGSPVRRYDGRGSFTGYVRRVAHNLMEDILRARDGRRREPDAIRKLGELERRTYHLVHIQGYRADQLPDLLSLPAAEAMAALDRAEAALGPRLVQPAPRMVPLTLVDGDGREWERPLPHWAPSPEEALSTAQEREELERACTALAAAMARLPALARQYLRLRFLEVPPLAPRHIAGRLGLPVDELYRRRKSWEALLLDELRAEGVEKFPLPPV
;
A
#
# COMPACT_ATOMS: atom_id res chain seq x y z
N MET A 1 35.21 -17.37 10.91
CA MET A 1 35.80 -17.54 12.25
C MET A 1 34.77 -18.23 13.13
N GLY A 2 34.97 -19.50 13.48
CA GLY A 2 34.15 -20.19 14.49
C GLY A 2 34.78 -19.97 15.85
N GLY A 3 34.21 -19.07 16.66
CA GLY A 3 34.62 -18.92 18.06
C GLY A 3 34.24 -20.15 18.87
N ASP A 4 35.05 -20.50 19.87
CA ASP A 4 34.66 -21.48 20.88
C ASP A 4 33.45 -20.94 21.67
N SER A 5 32.28 -21.52 21.43
CA SER A 5 30.99 -21.14 22.04
C SER A 5 31.04 -21.12 23.57
N ARG A 6 31.90 -21.94 24.19
CA ARG A 6 32.06 -21.97 25.64
C ARG A 6 32.76 -20.71 26.15
N SER A 7 33.82 -20.30 25.46
CA SER A 7 34.53 -19.05 25.73
C SER A 7 33.63 -17.81 25.49
N ASP A 8 32.78 -17.81 24.46
CA ASP A 8 31.84 -16.71 24.23
C ASP A 8 30.77 -16.60 25.34
N LEU A 9 30.29 -17.74 25.83
CA LEU A 9 29.32 -17.79 26.93
C LEU A 9 29.91 -17.26 28.25
N GLU A 10 31.16 -17.58 28.53
CA GLU A 10 31.88 -17.07 29.70
C GLU A 10 32.07 -15.54 29.63
N LEU A 11 32.55 -15.03 28.48
CA LEU A 11 32.69 -13.58 28.26
C LEU A 11 31.36 -12.84 28.37
N TRP A 12 30.29 -13.38 27.79
CA TRP A 12 28.96 -12.78 27.89
C TRP A 12 28.42 -12.77 29.33
N ARG A 13 28.58 -13.87 30.09
CA ARG A 13 28.16 -13.92 31.51
C ARG A 13 28.90 -12.90 32.37
N ALA A 14 30.21 -12.75 32.15
CA ALA A 14 31.01 -11.75 32.83
C ALA A 14 30.55 -10.33 32.46
N ALA A 15 30.37 -10.03 31.16
CA ALA A 15 29.87 -8.74 30.70
C ALA A 15 28.49 -8.40 31.29
N ARG A 16 27.57 -9.37 31.33
CA ARG A 16 26.24 -9.24 31.96
C ARG A 16 26.31 -8.99 33.47
N SER A 17 27.39 -9.44 34.12
CA SER A 17 27.64 -9.19 35.54
C SER A 17 28.26 -7.81 35.81
N GLY A 18 28.52 -7.01 34.77
CA GLY A 18 29.11 -5.67 34.89
C GLY A 18 30.62 -5.61 34.69
N ASP A 19 31.24 -6.68 34.16
CA ASP A 19 32.67 -6.65 33.81
C ASP A 19 32.89 -5.95 32.45
N ASP A 20 33.35 -4.70 32.50
CA ASP A 20 33.66 -3.89 31.32
C ASP A 20 34.80 -4.47 30.47
N ALA A 21 35.76 -5.16 31.09
CA ALA A 21 36.87 -5.77 30.37
C ALA A 21 36.38 -6.99 29.57
N ALA A 22 35.47 -7.78 30.15
CA ALA A 22 34.81 -8.88 29.44
C ALA A 22 33.97 -8.38 28.26
N TRP A 23 33.22 -7.28 28.44
CA TRP A 23 32.49 -6.64 27.34
C TRP A 23 33.44 -6.17 26.23
N ALA A 24 34.51 -5.47 26.57
CA ALA A 24 35.50 -5.00 25.60
C ALA A 24 36.16 -6.16 24.83
N ALA A 25 36.44 -7.28 25.50
CA ALA A 25 36.97 -8.49 24.86
C ALA A 25 35.95 -9.11 23.90
N LEU A 26 34.68 -9.21 24.31
CA LEU A 26 33.59 -9.72 23.48
C LEU A 26 33.37 -8.84 22.24
N ALA A 27 33.30 -7.52 22.42
CA ALA A 27 33.13 -6.56 21.33
C ALA A 27 34.30 -6.60 20.33
N ARG A 28 35.55 -6.72 20.80
CA ARG A 28 36.72 -6.90 19.93
C ARG A 28 36.65 -8.21 19.14
N ARG A 29 36.31 -9.32 19.80
CA ARG A 29 36.22 -10.65 19.19
C ARG A 29 35.20 -10.70 18.05
N TRP A 30 34.11 -9.96 18.17
CA TRP A 30 33.01 -9.93 17.20
C TRP A 30 32.94 -8.63 16.38
N ALA A 31 34.00 -7.82 16.40
CA ALA A 31 34.04 -6.53 15.72
C ALA A 31 33.76 -6.65 14.22
N ASP A 32 34.36 -7.62 13.53
CA ASP A 32 34.18 -7.82 12.09
C ASP A 32 32.72 -8.14 11.72
N LEU A 33 32.04 -8.94 12.54
CA LEU A 33 30.64 -9.28 12.33
C LEU A 33 29.76 -8.02 12.48
N LEU A 34 29.96 -7.28 13.58
CA LEU A 34 29.20 -6.07 13.87
C LEU A 34 29.47 -4.97 12.82
N TRP A 35 30.72 -4.84 12.37
CA TRP A 35 31.10 -3.95 11.28
C TRP A 35 30.44 -4.36 9.97
N GLY A 36 30.45 -5.66 9.65
CA GLY A 36 29.74 -6.21 8.50
C GLY A 36 28.24 -5.93 8.54
N CYS A 37 27.60 -5.96 9.71
CA CYS A 37 26.21 -5.55 9.89
C CYS A 37 26.02 -4.05 9.61
N CYS A 38 26.88 -3.17 10.15
CA CYS A 38 26.81 -1.74 9.87
C CYS A 38 26.98 -1.42 8.38
N ARG A 39 27.89 -2.09 7.68
CA ARG A 39 28.14 -1.89 6.23
C ARG A 39 26.95 -2.27 5.34
N LYS A 40 26.01 -3.08 5.83
CA LYS A 40 24.75 -3.35 5.13
C LYS A 40 23.79 -2.15 5.15
N VAL A 41 23.99 -1.24 6.10
CA VAL A 41 23.11 -0.08 6.33
C VAL A 41 23.76 1.22 5.87
N PHE A 42 25.06 1.36 6.15
CA PHE A 42 25.79 2.61 6.05
C PHE A 42 26.94 2.52 5.05
N ASP A 43 27.32 3.66 4.46
CA ASP A 43 28.58 3.74 3.72
C ASP A 43 29.80 3.67 4.65
N GLU A 44 31.02 3.68 4.10
CA GLU A 44 32.26 3.55 4.85
C GLU A 44 32.41 4.63 5.95
N ALA A 45 32.14 5.89 5.61
CA ALA A 45 32.32 7.02 6.51
C ALA A 45 31.27 7.03 7.63
N GLU A 46 30.03 6.71 7.27
CA GLU A 46 28.94 6.58 8.23
C GLU A 46 29.10 5.35 9.13
N CYS A 47 29.58 4.24 8.59
CA CYS A 47 29.85 3.01 9.33
C CYS A 47 30.87 3.26 10.45
N ALA A 48 31.94 4.01 10.18
CA ALA A 48 32.93 4.41 11.19
C ALA A 48 32.30 5.21 12.35
N ARG A 49 31.27 6.01 12.07
CA ARG A 49 30.55 6.79 13.08
C ARG A 49 29.50 5.97 13.84
N GLU A 50 28.75 5.12 13.16
CA GLU A 50 27.61 4.40 13.73
C GLU A 50 28.05 3.09 14.42
N PHE A 51 29.17 2.49 14.03
CA PHE A 51 29.68 1.27 14.65
C PHE A 51 29.96 1.41 16.16
N PRO A 52 30.68 2.44 16.65
CA PRO A 52 30.85 2.63 18.08
C PRO A 52 29.53 2.87 18.82
N ALA A 53 28.54 3.49 18.17
CA ALA A 53 27.21 3.68 18.75
C ALA A 53 26.46 2.34 18.88
N LEU A 54 26.53 1.48 17.87
CA LEU A 54 25.98 0.13 17.91
C LEU A 54 26.63 -0.71 19.02
N VAL A 55 27.96 -0.72 19.10
CA VAL A 55 28.69 -1.45 20.16
C VAL A 55 28.29 -0.93 21.54
N ARG A 56 28.25 0.39 21.75
CA ARG A 56 27.80 0.95 23.04
C ARG A 56 26.37 0.56 23.38
N ARG A 57 25.45 0.53 22.41
CA ARG A 57 24.06 0.12 22.63
C ARG A 57 23.96 -1.35 23.03
N LEU A 58 24.67 -2.23 22.33
CA LEU A 58 24.69 -3.66 22.63
C LEU A 58 25.28 -3.95 24.03
N GLY A 59 26.21 -3.12 24.51
CA GLY A 59 26.79 -3.22 25.84
C GLY A 59 26.02 -2.47 26.95
N ALA A 60 25.05 -1.63 26.58
CA ALA A 60 24.28 -0.83 27.54
C ALA A 60 23.48 -1.73 28.50
N GLU A 61 23.20 -1.21 29.70
CA GLU A 61 22.39 -1.88 30.72
C GLU A 61 22.87 -3.33 31.02
N ARG A 62 24.19 -3.52 31.07
CA ARG A 62 24.83 -4.84 31.25
C ARG A 62 24.45 -5.82 30.13
N ALA A 63 24.52 -5.33 28.90
CA ALA A 63 24.16 -6.07 27.69
C ALA A 63 22.73 -6.65 27.74
N ALA A 64 21.76 -5.85 28.23
CA ALA A 64 20.36 -6.27 28.34
C ALA A 64 19.79 -6.78 27.01
N MET A 65 20.16 -6.18 25.86
CA MET A 65 19.73 -6.64 24.54
C MET A 65 20.14 -8.10 24.25
N LEU A 66 21.21 -8.57 24.87
CA LEU A 66 21.76 -9.91 24.71
C LEU A 66 21.29 -10.87 25.81
N SER A 67 20.34 -10.48 26.68
CA SER A 67 19.94 -11.27 27.86
C SER A 67 19.31 -12.62 27.52
N ASP A 68 18.72 -12.73 26.33
CA ASP A 68 17.95 -13.89 25.88
C ASP A 68 18.83 -15.03 25.36
N TRP A 69 20.14 -14.80 25.25
CA TRP A 69 21.05 -15.84 24.78
C TRP A 69 21.35 -16.84 25.90
N ASP A 70 21.02 -18.10 25.66
CA ASP A 70 21.17 -19.20 26.60
C ASP A 70 22.34 -20.15 26.24
N GLY A 71 23.07 -19.84 25.16
CA GLY A 71 24.16 -20.68 24.64
C GLY A 71 23.72 -21.86 23.77
N ARG A 72 22.43 -22.08 23.53
CA ARG A 72 21.94 -23.18 22.67
C ARG A 72 22.16 -22.91 21.17
N SER A 73 22.15 -21.64 20.78
CA SER A 73 22.43 -21.20 19.42
C SER A 73 23.84 -20.61 19.31
N GLY A 74 24.42 -20.66 18.12
CA GLY A 74 25.71 -20.02 17.85
C GLY A 74 25.65 -18.52 18.14
N PHE A 75 26.60 -18.03 18.95
CA PHE A 75 26.61 -16.64 19.40
C PHE A 75 26.65 -15.64 18.23
N SER A 76 27.38 -15.96 17.16
CA SER A 76 27.45 -15.12 15.96
C SER A 76 26.09 -14.88 15.32
N THR A 77 25.27 -15.92 15.17
CA THR A 77 23.92 -15.81 14.62
C THR A 77 23.04 -14.96 15.52
N PHE A 78 23.06 -15.23 16.82
CA PHE A 78 22.29 -14.46 17.80
C PHE A 78 22.71 -12.98 17.82
N LEU A 79 24.01 -12.70 17.88
CA LEU A 79 24.56 -11.35 17.89
C LEU A 79 24.26 -10.61 16.59
N GLY A 80 24.34 -11.29 15.44
CA GLY A 80 23.95 -10.72 14.16
C GLY A 80 22.50 -10.28 14.11
N LEU A 81 21.57 -11.06 14.70
CA LEU A 81 20.17 -10.69 14.83
C LEU A 81 19.97 -9.47 15.75
N LYS A 82 20.60 -9.45 16.93
CA LYS A 82 20.49 -8.31 17.85
C LYS A 82 21.14 -7.04 17.30
N ALA A 83 22.23 -7.17 16.54
CA ALA A 83 22.85 -6.07 15.83
C ALA A 83 21.93 -5.51 14.73
N ALA A 84 21.27 -6.39 13.97
CA ALA A 84 20.27 -6.01 12.98
C ALA A 84 19.10 -5.26 13.63
N ASP A 85 18.59 -5.71 14.77
CA ASP A 85 17.52 -5.02 15.52
C ASP A 85 17.98 -3.63 16.02
N GLY A 86 19.20 -3.50 16.54
CA GLY A 86 19.75 -2.21 16.97
C GLY A 86 19.95 -1.22 15.80
N LEU A 87 20.40 -1.72 14.64
CA LEU A 87 20.53 -0.91 13.43
C LEU A 87 19.17 -0.46 12.91
N ALA A 88 18.16 -1.33 12.98
CA ALA A 88 16.78 -1.04 12.64
C ALA A 88 16.17 0.10 13.47
N GLU A 89 16.37 0.09 14.79
CA GLU A 89 15.98 1.22 15.65
C GLU A 89 16.72 2.51 15.26
N ARG A 90 18.00 2.40 14.89
CA ARG A 90 18.78 3.55 14.44
C ARG A 90 18.23 4.12 13.13
N ILE A 91 17.85 3.27 12.17
CA ILE A 91 17.18 3.70 10.93
C ILE A 91 15.89 4.48 11.25
N THR A 92 15.09 4.01 12.20
CA THR A 92 13.86 4.70 12.63
C THR A 92 14.16 6.09 13.20
N THR A 93 15.20 6.19 14.01
CA THR A 93 15.68 7.47 14.56
C THR A 93 16.14 8.39 13.44
N LEU A 94 16.93 7.89 12.49
CA LEU A 94 17.39 8.65 11.34
C LEU A 94 16.24 9.15 10.47
N LEU A 95 15.19 8.35 10.25
CA LEU A 95 14.01 8.79 9.50
C LEU A 95 13.31 9.99 10.14
N ALA A 96 13.39 10.12 11.47
CA ALA A 96 12.85 11.26 12.21
C ALA A 96 13.79 12.48 12.24
N GLU A 97 15.11 12.26 12.31
CA GLU A 97 16.14 13.31 12.36
C GLU A 97 16.43 13.91 10.97
N ASP A 98 16.62 13.06 9.97
CA ASP A 98 16.95 13.38 8.59
C ASP A 98 16.35 12.31 7.67
N SER A 99 15.16 12.59 7.14
CA SER A 99 14.39 11.61 6.37
C SER A 99 15.13 11.10 5.14
N ARG A 100 16.00 11.90 4.50
CA ARG A 100 16.76 11.47 3.32
C ARG A 100 17.85 10.47 3.70
N ARG A 101 18.61 10.78 4.75
CA ARG A 101 19.64 9.89 5.28
C ARG A 101 19.03 8.61 5.84
N GLY A 102 17.95 8.72 6.60
CA GLY A 102 17.21 7.58 7.13
C GLY A 102 16.65 6.68 6.04
N TRP A 103 16.12 7.26 4.96
CA TRP A 103 15.64 6.49 3.81
C TRP A 103 16.77 5.74 3.10
N THR A 104 17.91 6.38 2.89
CA THR A 104 19.08 5.75 2.25
C THR A 104 19.56 4.53 3.07
N ALA A 105 19.62 4.68 4.40
CA ALA A 105 19.95 3.58 5.31
C ALA A 105 18.89 2.46 5.29
N PHE A 106 17.61 2.84 5.28
CA PHE A 106 16.48 1.90 5.18
C PHE A 106 16.54 1.08 3.89
N GLU A 107 16.72 1.74 2.74
CA GLU A 107 16.75 1.09 1.43
C GLU A 107 17.92 0.11 1.34
N ARG A 108 19.13 0.48 1.78
CA ARG A 108 20.28 -0.44 1.79
C ARG A 108 20.04 -1.67 2.65
N PHE A 109 19.40 -1.49 3.81
CA PHE A 109 19.14 -2.58 4.74
C PHE A 109 18.03 -3.54 4.28
N PHE A 110 16.97 -3.02 3.64
CA PHE A 110 15.79 -3.80 3.27
C PHE A 110 15.63 -4.10 1.78
N ALA A 111 16.46 -3.55 0.87
CA ALA A 111 16.29 -3.70 -0.57
C ALA A 111 16.13 -5.17 -1.01
N ASP A 112 16.99 -6.05 -0.52
CA ASP A 112 16.94 -7.48 -0.84
C ASP A 112 15.69 -8.15 -0.28
N ASP A 113 15.28 -7.81 0.93
CA ASP A 113 14.10 -8.36 1.59
C ASP A 113 12.80 -7.94 0.87
N LEU A 114 12.69 -6.66 0.52
CA LEU A 114 11.56 -6.14 -0.27
C LEU A 114 11.55 -6.75 -1.67
N GLY A 115 12.70 -6.81 -2.34
CA GLY A 115 12.82 -7.43 -3.66
C GLY A 115 12.46 -8.91 -3.65
N ARG A 116 12.90 -9.68 -2.65
CA ARG A 116 12.47 -11.08 -2.45
C ARG A 116 10.99 -11.21 -2.11
N MET A 117 10.40 -10.25 -1.42
CA MET A 117 8.97 -10.27 -1.12
C MET A 117 8.14 -10.08 -2.38
N VAL A 118 8.48 -9.10 -3.22
CA VAL A 118 7.75 -8.81 -4.47
C VAL A 118 7.96 -9.92 -5.50
N ARG A 119 9.21 -10.36 -5.72
CA ARG A 119 9.53 -11.44 -6.67
C ARG A 119 8.98 -12.82 -6.31
N ARG A 120 8.48 -13.00 -5.08
CA ARG A 120 7.75 -14.22 -4.70
C ARG A 120 6.33 -14.27 -5.26
N ARG A 121 5.81 -13.14 -5.76
CA ARG A 121 4.43 -13.01 -6.26
C ARG A 121 4.35 -12.57 -7.71
N LEU A 122 5.37 -11.88 -8.20
CA LEU A 122 5.41 -11.28 -9.53
C LEU A 122 6.74 -11.61 -10.20
N GLU A 123 6.74 -11.64 -11.53
CA GLU A 123 7.93 -11.89 -12.35
C GLU A 123 8.18 -10.70 -13.28
N GLY A 124 9.42 -10.57 -13.79
CA GLY A 124 9.78 -9.57 -14.80
C GLY A 124 9.54 -8.12 -14.38
N GLU A 125 9.15 -7.30 -15.36
CA GLU A 125 8.94 -5.85 -15.23
C GLU A 125 7.87 -5.50 -14.18
N ASP A 126 6.80 -6.31 -14.07
CA ASP A 126 5.76 -6.15 -13.05
C ASP A 126 6.33 -6.15 -11.63
N ALA A 127 7.34 -6.98 -11.36
CA ALA A 127 7.97 -7.04 -10.05
C ALA A 127 8.80 -5.78 -9.74
N GLU A 128 9.43 -5.19 -10.76
CA GLU A 128 10.22 -3.96 -10.61
C GLU A 128 9.30 -2.75 -10.39
N ASP A 129 8.23 -2.62 -11.17
CA ASP A 129 7.24 -1.56 -11.03
C ASP A 129 6.58 -1.56 -9.65
N ILE A 130 6.14 -2.73 -9.19
CA ILE A 130 5.53 -2.87 -7.87
C ILE A 130 6.55 -2.62 -6.75
N LEU A 131 7.82 -3.01 -6.94
CA LEU A 131 8.87 -2.70 -5.96
C LEU A 131 9.14 -1.19 -5.88
N GLN A 132 9.14 -0.48 -7.00
CA GLN A 132 9.30 0.98 -7.03
C GLN A 132 8.12 1.68 -6.36
N GLU A 133 6.88 1.33 -6.73
CA GLU A 133 5.68 1.88 -6.10
C GLU A 133 5.64 1.59 -4.58
N LEU A 134 6.04 0.38 -4.17
CA LEU A 134 6.17 0.01 -2.76
C LEU A 134 7.19 0.90 -2.02
N ARG A 135 8.36 1.15 -2.63
CA ARG A 135 9.37 2.06 -2.09
C ARG A 135 8.83 3.49 -1.95
N LEU A 136 8.14 4.00 -2.97
CA LEU A 136 7.51 5.32 -2.92
C LEU A 136 6.49 5.44 -1.77
N ARG A 137 5.64 4.42 -1.59
CA ARG A 137 4.67 4.41 -0.48
C ARG A 137 5.31 4.27 0.90
N LEU A 138 6.40 3.51 1.01
CA LEU A 138 7.17 3.42 2.25
C LEU A 138 7.89 4.75 2.57
N MET A 139 8.34 5.48 1.56
CA MET A 139 8.99 6.79 1.68
C MET A 139 8.01 7.94 1.94
N ALA A 140 6.73 7.77 1.58
CA ALA A 140 5.70 8.80 1.71
C ALA A 140 5.66 9.43 3.11
N ASP A 141 5.41 10.73 3.15
CA ASP A 141 5.38 11.54 4.38
C ASP A 141 6.65 11.37 5.26
N GLY A 142 7.82 11.28 4.62
CA GLY A 142 9.11 11.15 5.30
C GLY A 142 9.29 9.81 6.00
N GLY A 143 8.81 8.73 5.41
CA GLY A 143 8.87 7.39 6.01
C GLY A 143 7.82 7.15 7.09
N SER A 144 6.68 7.86 7.03
CA SER A 144 5.62 7.77 8.06
C SER A 144 5.18 6.33 8.36
N PRO A 145 4.99 5.43 7.36
CA PRO A 145 4.63 4.03 7.64
C PRO A 145 5.66 3.30 8.50
N VAL A 146 6.95 3.59 8.32
CA VAL A 146 8.04 2.93 9.07
C VAL A 146 8.21 3.56 10.45
N ARG A 147 8.06 4.89 10.55
CA ARG A 147 8.18 5.66 11.80
C ARG A 147 7.08 5.36 12.83
N ARG A 148 5.98 4.73 12.43
CA ARG A 148 4.91 4.28 13.33
C ARG A 148 5.28 3.05 14.16
N TYR A 149 6.48 2.52 14.00
CA TYR A 149 6.99 1.48 14.89
C TYR A 149 7.09 1.99 16.33
N ASP A 150 6.44 1.29 17.25
CA ASP A 150 6.32 1.67 18.67
C ASP A 150 7.37 0.99 19.57
N GLY A 151 8.34 0.29 18.97
CA GLY A 151 9.35 -0.46 19.71
C GLY A 151 8.92 -1.86 20.13
N ARG A 152 7.67 -2.30 19.86
CA ARG A 152 7.19 -3.62 20.27
C ARG A 152 7.44 -4.68 19.20
N GLY A 153 8.16 -5.73 19.56
CA GLY A 153 8.49 -6.85 18.67
C GLY A 153 9.81 -6.63 17.94
N SER A 154 10.02 -7.34 16.82
CA SER A 154 11.16 -7.07 15.93
C SER A 154 10.76 -6.05 14.87
N PHE A 155 11.57 -5.01 14.70
CA PHE A 155 11.39 -4.00 13.66
C PHE A 155 11.37 -4.61 12.26
N THR A 156 12.24 -5.60 12.00
CA THR A 156 12.25 -6.32 10.71
C THR A 156 10.90 -6.98 10.44
N GLY A 157 10.31 -7.60 11.46
CA GLY A 157 8.97 -8.20 11.36
C GLY A 157 7.88 -7.14 11.11
N TYR A 158 7.99 -6.00 11.78
CA TYR A 158 7.09 -4.85 11.56
C TYR A 158 7.17 -4.32 10.13
N VAL A 159 8.37 -4.00 9.64
CA VAL A 159 8.59 -3.50 8.26
C VAL A 159 8.07 -4.49 7.23
N ARG A 160 8.33 -5.79 7.41
CA ARG A 160 7.80 -6.83 6.51
C ARG A 160 6.27 -6.85 6.48
N ARG A 161 5.61 -6.67 7.63
CA ARG A 161 4.14 -6.59 7.70
C ARG A 161 3.61 -5.33 7.00
N VAL A 162 4.23 -4.18 7.24
CA VAL A 162 3.85 -2.91 6.59
C VAL A 162 4.03 -3.01 5.07
N ALA A 163 5.18 -3.51 4.62
CA ALA A 163 5.48 -3.69 3.21
C ALA A 163 4.51 -4.68 2.54
N HIS A 164 4.18 -5.78 3.21
CA HIS A 164 3.19 -6.75 2.72
C HIS A 164 1.81 -6.13 2.55
N ASN A 165 1.32 -5.39 3.55
CA ASN A 165 0.02 -4.71 3.48
C ASN A 165 0.00 -3.64 2.36
N LEU A 166 1.06 -2.85 2.24
CA LEU A 166 1.17 -1.85 1.17
C LEU A 166 1.18 -2.50 -0.22
N MET A 167 1.93 -3.60 -0.38
CA MET A 167 1.94 -4.37 -1.62
C MET A 167 0.56 -4.92 -1.95
N GLU A 168 -0.17 -5.48 -0.98
CA GLU A 168 -1.56 -5.91 -1.16
C GLU A 168 -2.46 -4.76 -1.62
N ASP A 169 -2.31 -3.57 -1.04
CA ASP A 169 -3.10 -2.41 -1.40
C ASP A 169 -2.75 -1.86 -2.80
N ILE A 170 -1.47 -1.92 -3.20
CA ILE A 170 -1.04 -1.59 -4.57
C ILE A 170 -1.68 -2.57 -5.56
N LEU A 171 -1.56 -3.87 -5.30
CA LEU A 171 -2.13 -4.90 -6.17
C LEU A 171 -3.66 -4.79 -6.26
N ARG A 172 -4.34 -4.49 -5.15
CA ARG A 172 -5.80 -4.25 -5.15
C ARG A 172 -6.20 -2.98 -5.89
N ALA A 173 -5.37 -1.94 -5.85
CA ALA A 173 -5.63 -0.71 -6.58
C ALA A 173 -5.46 -0.93 -8.09
N ARG A 174 -4.44 -1.70 -8.49
CA ARG A 174 -4.14 -2.05 -9.89
C ARG A 174 -5.16 -3.03 -10.47
N ASP A 175 -5.43 -4.12 -9.76
CA ASP A 175 -6.18 -5.26 -10.28
C ASP A 175 -7.65 -5.26 -9.81
N GLY A 176 -8.06 -4.26 -9.04
CA GLY A 176 -9.37 -4.16 -8.39
C GLY A 176 -9.52 -5.03 -7.13
N ARG A 177 -10.54 -4.74 -6.32
CA ARG A 177 -10.90 -5.60 -5.18
C ARG A 177 -11.58 -6.86 -5.70
N ARG A 178 -10.79 -7.93 -5.89
CA ARG A 178 -11.32 -9.25 -6.24
C ARG A 178 -12.12 -9.82 -5.06
N ARG A 179 -13.45 -9.80 -5.18
CA ARG A 179 -14.32 -10.53 -4.26
C ARG A 179 -14.23 -12.01 -4.57
N GLU A 180 -14.19 -12.83 -3.52
CA GLU A 180 -14.25 -14.29 -3.67
C GLU A 180 -15.59 -14.66 -4.30
N PRO A 181 -15.61 -15.37 -5.44
CA PRO A 181 -16.85 -15.82 -6.06
C PRO A 181 -17.65 -16.71 -5.10
N ASP A 182 -18.98 -16.59 -5.10
CA ASP A 182 -19.82 -17.37 -4.19
C ASP A 182 -19.65 -18.89 -4.36
N ALA A 183 -19.26 -19.35 -5.55
CA ALA A 183 -18.93 -20.75 -5.80
C ALA A 183 -17.73 -21.22 -4.97
N ILE A 184 -16.68 -20.39 -4.87
CA ILE A 184 -15.50 -20.67 -4.04
C ILE A 184 -15.84 -20.59 -2.55
N ARG A 185 -16.68 -19.62 -2.14
CA ARG A 185 -17.11 -19.47 -0.74
C ARG A 185 -17.85 -20.69 -0.18
N LYS A 186 -18.47 -21.49 -1.06
CA LYS A 186 -19.17 -22.74 -0.70
C LYS A 186 -18.24 -23.95 -0.55
N LEU A 187 -16.97 -23.83 -0.94
CA LEU A 187 -16.00 -24.92 -0.81
C LEU A 187 -15.39 -24.97 0.60
N GLY A 188 -14.62 -26.04 0.85
CA GLY A 188 -13.85 -26.20 2.07
C GLY A 188 -12.74 -25.14 2.22
N GLU A 189 -12.20 -25.03 3.43
CA GLU A 189 -11.13 -24.07 3.74
C GLU A 189 -9.89 -24.31 2.87
N LEU A 190 -9.57 -25.56 2.56
CA LEU A 190 -8.41 -25.92 1.75
C LEU A 190 -8.55 -25.41 0.31
N GLU A 191 -9.69 -25.63 -0.34
CA GLU A 191 -9.95 -25.15 -1.70
C GLU A 191 -9.98 -23.63 -1.76
N ARG A 192 -10.64 -22.99 -0.78
CA ARG A 192 -10.66 -21.53 -0.66
C ARG A 192 -9.26 -20.94 -0.48
N ARG A 193 -8.44 -21.57 0.37
CA ARG A 193 -7.05 -21.17 0.59
C ARG A 193 -6.23 -21.33 -0.69
N THR A 194 -6.41 -22.44 -1.40
CA THR A 194 -5.73 -22.73 -2.66
C THR A 194 -6.12 -21.73 -3.75
N TYR A 195 -7.41 -21.45 -3.91
CA TYR A 195 -7.92 -20.40 -4.80
C TYR A 195 -7.29 -19.04 -4.49
N HIS A 196 -7.24 -18.68 -3.21
CA HIS A 196 -6.67 -17.41 -2.79
C HIS A 196 -5.16 -17.33 -3.07
N LEU A 197 -4.41 -18.41 -2.86
CA LEU A 197 -2.98 -18.44 -3.17
C LEU A 197 -2.72 -18.28 -4.68
N VAL A 198 -3.43 -19.02 -5.53
CA VAL A 198 -3.19 -19.00 -6.98
C VAL A 198 -3.81 -17.78 -7.66
N HIS A 199 -5.13 -17.60 -7.52
CA HIS A 199 -5.87 -16.63 -8.33
C HIS A 199 -5.92 -15.22 -7.72
N ILE A 200 -5.70 -15.09 -6.41
CA ILE A 200 -5.70 -13.79 -5.74
C ILE A 200 -4.28 -13.32 -5.43
N GLN A 201 -3.41 -14.20 -4.91
CA GLN A 201 -2.05 -13.86 -4.51
C GLN A 201 -0.99 -14.13 -5.59
N GLY A 202 -1.36 -14.77 -6.70
CA GLY A 202 -0.48 -14.97 -7.86
C GLY A 202 0.60 -16.04 -7.68
N TYR A 203 0.49 -16.89 -6.65
CA TYR A 203 1.43 -18.00 -6.50
C TYR A 203 1.25 -19.04 -7.60
N ARG A 204 2.37 -19.66 -7.99
CA ARG A 204 2.35 -20.73 -8.97
C ARG A 204 1.80 -22.01 -8.34
N ALA A 205 1.16 -22.85 -9.15
CA ALA A 205 0.59 -24.11 -8.68
C ALA A 205 1.64 -25.06 -8.07
N ASP A 206 2.88 -25.05 -8.60
CA ASP A 206 4.00 -25.85 -8.10
C ASP A 206 4.48 -25.41 -6.70
N GLN A 207 4.16 -24.20 -6.26
CA GLN A 207 4.53 -23.66 -4.95
C GLN A 207 3.49 -24.00 -3.86
N LEU A 208 2.29 -24.43 -4.25
CA LEU A 208 1.21 -24.73 -3.30
C LEU A 208 1.56 -25.77 -2.23
N PRO A 209 2.27 -26.88 -2.54
CA PRO A 209 2.55 -27.92 -1.55
C PRO A 209 3.35 -27.37 -0.36
N ASP A 210 4.38 -26.57 -0.66
CA ASP A 210 5.23 -25.94 0.36
C ASP A 210 4.47 -24.86 1.15
N LEU A 211 3.62 -24.08 0.49
CA LEU A 211 2.85 -23.00 1.11
C LEU A 211 1.71 -23.51 2.01
N LEU A 212 1.10 -24.64 1.64
CA LEU A 212 0.04 -25.28 2.40
C LEU A 212 0.58 -26.31 3.41
N SER A 213 1.86 -26.67 3.32
CA SER A 213 2.48 -27.77 4.05
C SER A 213 1.74 -29.10 3.83
N LEU A 214 1.40 -29.41 2.58
CA LEU A 214 0.64 -30.60 2.17
C LEU A 214 1.37 -31.41 1.10
N PRO A 215 1.06 -32.71 0.94
CA PRO A 215 1.52 -33.48 -0.20
C PRO A 215 1.07 -32.85 -1.53
N ALA A 216 1.93 -32.89 -2.55
CA ALA A 216 1.66 -32.24 -3.83
C ALA A 216 0.35 -32.69 -4.49
N ALA A 217 0.03 -33.99 -4.40
CA ALA A 217 -1.22 -34.53 -4.93
C ALA A 217 -2.47 -33.92 -4.27
N GLU A 218 -2.42 -33.64 -2.96
CA GLU A 218 -3.54 -33.08 -2.22
C GLU A 218 -3.74 -31.58 -2.54
N ALA A 219 -2.64 -30.83 -2.61
CA ALA A 219 -2.66 -29.41 -2.99
C ALA A 219 -3.20 -29.22 -4.42
N MET A 220 -2.75 -30.04 -5.37
CA MET A 220 -3.22 -29.98 -6.75
C MET A 220 -4.69 -30.40 -6.87
N ALA A 221 -5.13 -31.45 -6.17
CA ALA A 221 -6.53 -31.85 -6.17
C ALA A 221 -7.46 -30.78 -5.58
N ALA A 222 -6.98 -30.00 -4.59
CA ALA A 222 -7.72 -28.85 -4.06
C ALA A 222 -7.80 -27.70 -5.07
N LEU A 223 -6.73 -27.45 -5.83
CA LEU A 223 -6.73 -26.48 -6.94
C LEU A 223 -7.74 -26.90 -8.02
N ASP A 224 -7.71 -28.15 -8.46
CA ASP A 224 -8.63 -28.68 -9.47
C ASP A 224 -10.10 -28.51 -9.04
N ARG A 225 -10.42 -28.77 -7.77
CA ARG A 225 -11.78 -28.56 -7.22
C ARG A 225 -12.18 -27.09 -7.21
N ALA A 226 -11.24 -26.19 -6.87
CA ALA A 226 -11.48 -24.76 -6.91
C ALA A 226 -11.71 -24.26 -8.36
N GLU A 227 -10.87 -24.70 -9.31
CA GLU A 227 -11.01 -24.36 -10.73
C GLU A 227 -12.31 -24.91 -11.33
N ALA A 228 -12.68 -26.14 -11.00
CA ALA A 228 -13.95 -26.74 -11.42
C ALA A 228 -15.16 -25.95 -10.91
N ALA A 229 -15.11 -25.42 -9.68
CA ALA A 229 -16.18 -24.62 -9.11
C ALA A 229 -16.35 -23.24 -9.77
N LEU A 230 -15.27 -22.66 -10.32
CA LEU A 230 -15.34 -21.40 -11.08
C LEU A 230 -16.01 -21.57 -12.45
N GLY A 231 -15.91 -22.78 -13.02
CA GLY A 231 -16.39 -23.09 -14.35
C GLY A 231 -15.68 -22.31 -15.46
N PRO A 232 -16.08 -22.50 -16.72
CA PRO A 232 -15.40 -21.90 -17.88
C PRO A 232 -15.57 -20.38 -18.00
N ARG A 233 -16.44 -19.76 -17.18
CA ARG A 233 -16.81 -18.33 -17.30
C ARG A 233 -15.98 -17.36 -16.46
N LEU A 234 -15.26 -17.84 -15.44
CA LEU A 234 -14.55 -16.97 -14.49
C LEU A 234 -13.03 -17.06 -14.56
N VAL A 235 -12.46 -17.95 -15.39
CA VAL A 235 -11.06 -17.85 -15.83
C VAL A 235 -10.96 -16.81 -16.93
N GLN A 236 -11.51 -15.61 -16.72
CA GLN A 236 -10.99 -14.46 -17.44
C GLN A 236 -9.75 -14.05 -16.68
N PRO A 237 -8.54 -14.39 -17.16
CA PRO A 237 -7.34 -13.76 -16.62
C PRO A 237 -7.58 -12.24 -16.68
N ALA A 238 -7.03 -11.50 -15.71
CA ALA A 238 -6.95 -10.04 -15.78
C ALA A 238 -6.64 -9.64 -17.22
N PRO A 239 -7.24 -8.56 -17.77
CA PRO A 239 -7.02 -8.14 -19.15
C PRO A 239 -5.53 -8.14 -19.42
N ARG A 240 -5.04 -9.21 -20.06
CA ARG A 240 -3.64 -9.35 -20.40
C ARG A 240 -3.43 -8.35 -21.52
N MET A 241 -2.39 -7.52 -21.41
CA MET A 241 -1.93 -6.79 -22.57
C MET A 241 -1.60 -7.82 -23.64
N VAL A 242 -2.46 -7.93 -24.64
CA VAL A 242 -2.23 -8.80 -25.78
C VAL A 242 -1.47 -7.95 -26.79
N PRO A 243 -0.35 -8.43 -27.34
CA PRO A 243 0.33 -7.75 -28.42
C PRO A 243 -0.68 -7.37 -29.52
N LEU A 244 -0.64 -6.11 -29.93
CA LEU A 244 -1.46 -5.64 -31.05
C LEU A 244 -0.99 -6.25 -32.37
N THR A 245 0.27 -6.65 -32.43
CA THR A 245 0.85 -7.37 -33.56
C THR A 245 0.75 -8.87 -33.30
N LEU A 246 -0.02 -9.56 -34.15
CA LEU A 246 -0.09 -11.01 -34.17
C LEU A 246 0.81 -11.51 -35.29
N VAL A 247 1.64 -12.51 -35.00
CA VAL A 247 2.44 -13.22 -36.01
C VAL A 247 1.77 -14.56 -36.26
N ASP A 248 1.39 -14.84 -37.51
CA ASP A 248 0.87 -16.15 -37.87
C ASP A 248 1.98 -17.23 -37.95
N GLY A 249 1.59 -18.48 -38.17
CA GLY A 249 2.54 -19.59 -38.30
C GLY A 249 3.51 -19.49 -39.49
N ASP A 250 3.21 -18.62 -40.45
CA ASP A 250 4.03 -18.34 -41.64
C ASP A 250 4.89 -17.08 -41.46
N GLY A 251 4.90 -16.47 -40.26
CA GLY A 251 5.68 -15.29 -39.95
C GLY A 251 5.08 -13.98 -40.46
N ARG A 252 3.81 -13.97 -40.89
CA ARG A 252 3.14 -12.73 -41.31
C ARG A 252 2.61 -11.99 -40.09
N GLU A 253 3.04 -10.75 -39.97
CA GLU A 253 2.54 -9.80 -38.99
C GLU A 253 1.22 -9.18 -39.46
N TRP A 254 0.23 -9.15 -38.58
CA TRP A 254 -0.99 -8.40 -38.78
C TRP A 254 -1.43 -7.72 -37.49
N GLU A 255 -1.99 -6.52 -37.64
CA GLU A 255 -2.54 -5.79 -36.52
C GLU A 255 -3.90 -6.38 -36.12
N ARG A 256 -4.06 -6.65 -34.84
CA ARG A 256 -5.32 -7.07 -34.26
C ARG A 256 -6.33 -5.94 -34.47
N PRO A 257 -7.51 -6.21 -35.05
CA PRO A 257 -8.53 -5.19 -35.20
C PRO A 257 -8.93 -4.69 -33.81
N LEU A 258 -8.53 -3.45 -33.51
CA LEU A 258 -8.92 -2.76 -32.30
C LEU A 258 -10.40 -2.38 -32.43
N PRO A 259 -11.21 -2.54 -31.37
CA PRO A 259 -12.52 -1.91 -31.32
C PRO A 259 -12.33 -0.41 -31.59
N HIS A 260 -13.02 0.11 -32.60
CA HIS A 260 -12.96 1.55 -32.90
C HIS A 260 -13.62 2.27 -31.72
N TRP A 261 -12.83 2.96 -30.91
CA TRP A 261 -13.29 3.74 -29.75
C TRP A 261 -14.02 5.04 -30.15
N ALA A 262 -14.24 5.24 -31.45
CA ALA A 262 -15.04 6.37 -31.86
C ALA A 262 -16.49 6.05 -31.49
N PRO A 263 -17.19 6.99 -30.85
CA PRO A 263 -18.60 6.79 -30.59
C PRO A 263 -19.29 6.47 -31.90
N SER A 264 -20.22 5.53 -31.88
CA SER A 264 -21.04 5.26 -33.05
C SER A 264 -21.76 6.55 -33.49
N PRO A 265 -22.18 6.69 -34.76
CA PRO A 265 -22.98 7.84 -35.18
C PRO A 265 -24.21 8.08 -34.28
N GLU A 266 -24.81 7.02 -33.77
CA GLU A 266 -25.93 7.05 -32.82
C GLU A 266 -25.50 7.54 -31.43
N GLU A 267 -24.35 7.10 -30.92
CA GLU A 267 -23.76 7.58 -29.65
C GLU A 267 -23.33 9.05 -29.75
N ALA A 268 -22.76 9.47 -30.89
CA ALA A 268 -22.39 10.84 -31.17
C ALA A 268 -23.61 11.76 -31.24
N LEU A 269 -24.69 11.30 -31.88
CA LEU A 269 -25.97 12.02 -31.92
C LEU A 269 -26.59 12.12 -30.52
N SER A 270 -26.58 11.04 -29.74
CA SER A 270 -27.09 11.02 -28.36
C SER A 270 -26.31 12.00 -27.48
N THR A 271 -24.98 11.97 -27.56
CA THR A 271 -24.11 12.92 -26.83
C THR A 271 -24.36 14.37 -27.24
N ALA A 272 -24.61 14.63 -28.52
CA ALA A 272 -24.93 15.97 -29.01
C ALA A 272 -26.28 16.46 -28.47
N GLN A 273 -27.30 15.59 -28.44
CA GLN A 273 -28.62 15.89 -27.87
C GLN A 273 -28.54 16.14 -26.36
N GLU A 274 -27.79 15.33 -25.62
CA GLU A 274 -27.55 15.51 -24.18
C GLU A 274 -26.84 16.84 -23.89
N ARG A 275 -25.86 17.23 -24.71
CA ARG A 275 -25.18 18.53 -24.60
C ARG A 275 -26.15 19.69 -24.84
N GLU A 276 -26.98 19.60 -25.88
CA GLU A 276 -27.99 20.63 -26.17
C GLU A 276 -29.03 20.73 -25.06
N GLU A 277 -29.46 19.61 -24.47
CA GLU A 277 -30.33 19.58 -23.30
C GLU A 277 -29.66 20.20 -22.06
N LEU A 278 -28.40 19.88 -21.82
CA LEU A 278 -27.63 20.44 -20.71
C LEU A 278 -27.43 21.95 -20.88
N GLU A 279 -27.08 22.42 -22.07
CA GLU A 279 -26.92 23.85 -22.38
C GLU A 279 -28.24 24.61 -22.18
N ARG A 280 -29.36 24.03 -22.63
CA ARG A 280 -30.70 24.59 -22.36
C ARG A 280 -31.00 24.62 -20.87
N ALA A 281 -30.72 23.56 -20.13
CA ALA A 281 -30.95 23.50 -18.69
C ALA A 281 -30.07 24.50 -17.92
N CYS A 282 -28.80 24.67 -18.32
CA CYS A 282 -27.89 25.67 -17.75
C CYS A 282 -28.36 27.09 -18.02
N THR A 283 -28.83 27.37 -19.25
CA THR A 283 -29.38 28.68 -19.62
C THR A 283 -30.63 29.01 -18.81
N ALA A 284 -31.57 28.05 -18.70
CA ALA A 284 -32.75 28.17 -17.87
C ALA A 284 -32.41 28.37 -16.39
N LEU A 285 -31.43 27.62 -15.86
CA LEU A 285 -30.97 27.78 -14.48
C LEU A 285 -30.38 29.18 -14.24
N ALA A 286 -29.60 29.71 -15.18
CA ALA A 286 -29.06 31.06 -15.08
C ALA A 286 -30.17 32.11 -15.08
N ALA A 287 -31.18 31.97 -15.95
CA ALA A 287 -32.35 32.85 -16.00
C ALA A 287 -33.19 32.79 -14.71
N ALA A 288 -33.50 31.59 -14.23
CA ALA A 288 -34.20 31.35 -12.97
C ALA A 288 -33.43 31.95 -11.79
N MET A 289 -32.12 31.68 -11.70
CA MET A 289 -31.25 32.27 -10.70
C MET A 289 -31.28 33.81 -10.75
N ALA A 290 -31.33 34.44 -11.92
CA ALA A 290 -31.35 35.90 -12.03
C ALA A 290 -32.60 36.54 -11.42
N ARG A 291 -33.76 35.87 -11.44
CA ARG A 291 -35.03 36.37 -10.89
C ARG A 291 -35.18 36.20 -9.38
N LEU A 292 -34.40 35.32 -8.77
CA LEU A 292 -34.46 35.09 -7.33
C LEU A 292 -33.99 36.31 -6.51
N PRO A 293 -34.52 36.49 -5.28
CA PRO A 293 -34.02 37.49 -4.34
C PRO A 293 -32.51 37.33 -4.09
N ALA A 294 -31.80 38.45 -3.93
CA ALA A 294 -30.34 38.46 -3.82
C ALA A 294 -29.79 37.50 -2.76
N LEU A 295 -30.44 37.44 -1.60
CA LEU A 295 -30.05 36.57 -0.49
C LEU A 295 -30.25 35.08 -0.79
N ALA A 296 -31.33 34.74 -1.52
CA ALA A 296 -31.60 33.38 -1.98
C ALA A 296 -30.56 32.93 -3.03
N ARG A 297 -30.21 33.80 -3.99
CA ARG A 297 -29.15 33.54 -4.96
C ARG A 297 -27.82 33.26 -4.29
N GLN A 298 -27.45 34.09 -3.31
CA GLN A 298 -26.18 33.93 -2.59
C GLN A 298 -26.15 32.62 -1.80
N TYR A 299 -27.26 32.26 -1.15
CA TYR A 299 -27.40 30.96 -0.49
C TYR A 299 -27.18 29.79 -1.46
N LEU A 300 -27.89 29.77 -2.59
CA LEU A 300 -27.84 28.68 -3.57
C LEU A 300 -26.44 28.53 -4.18
N ARG A 301 -25.75 29.64 -4.48
CA ARG A 301 -24.35 29.63 -4.94
C ARG A 301 -23.42 28.96 -3.93
N LEU A 302 -23.48 29.39 -2.66
CA LEU A 302 -22.64 28.84 -1.60
C LEU A 302 -22.94 27.37 -1.29
N ARG A 303 -24.18 26.93 -1.52
CA ARG A 303 -24.63 25.56 -1.25
C ARG A 303 -24.28 24.57 -2.35
N PHE A 304 -24.44 24.97 -3.61
CA PHE A 304 -24.40 24.04 -4.75
C PHE A 304 -23.26 24.29 -5.75
N LEU A 305 -22.71 25.51 -5.82
CA LEU A 305 -21.69 25.87 -6.83
C LEU A 305 -20.28 25.98 -6.25
N GLU A 306 -20.12 26.01 -4.93
CA GLU A 306 -18.81 25.93 -4.27
C GLU A 306 -18.30 24.49 -4.24
N VAL A 307 -17.00 24.30 -4.53
CA VAL A 307 -16.32 23.00 -4.45
C VAL A 307 -15.19 23.09 -3.42
N PRO A 308 -15.30 22.45 -2.24
CA PRO A 308 -16.44 21.63 -1.77
C PRO A 308 -17.64 22.47 -1.30
N PRO A 309 -18.86 21.91 -1.31
CA PRO A 309 -20.07 22.61 -0.85
C PRO A 309 -19.96 22.97 0.64
N LEU A 310 -20.32 24.21 1.00
CA LEU A 310 -20.18 24.69 2.37
C LEU A 310 -21.22 24.09 3.32
N ALA A 311 -20.81 23.90 4.57
CA ALA A 311 -21.71 23.50 5.65
C ALA A 311 -22.69 24.64 6.00
N PRO A 312 -23.95 24.34 6.40
CA PRO A 312 -24.97 25.36 6.71
C PRO A 312 -24.53 26.43 7.71
N ARG A 313 -23.72 26.08 8.73
CA ARG A 313 -23.18 27.03 9.71
C ARG A 313 -22.26 28.08 9.08
N HIS A 314 -21.40 27.66 8.14
CA HIS A 314 -20.51 28.58 7.42
C HIS A 314 -21.29 29.46 6.44
N ILE A 315 -22.32 28.91 5.80
CA ILE A 315 -23.21 29.68 4.94
C ILE A 315 -23.95 30.74 5.77
N ALA A 316 -24.51 30.38 6.92
CA ALA A 316 -25.17 31.32 7.83
C ALA A 316 -24.24 32.48 8.23
N GLY A 317 -22.99 32.16 8.59
CA GLY A 317 -21.96 33.17 8.90
C GLY A 317 -21.66 34.09 7.73
N ARG A 318 -21.51 33.58 6.50
CA ARG A 318 -21.27 34.39 5.30
C ARG A 318 -22.46 35.28 4.92
N LEU A 319 -23.68 34.83 5.20
CA LEU A 319 -24.91 35.59 4.91
C LEU A 319 -25.29 36.56 6.04
N GLY A 320 -24.58 36.55 7.18
CA GLY A 320 -24.92 37.37 8.35
C GLY A 320 -26.25 36.97 9.01
N LEU A 321 -26.64 35.70 8.90
CA LEU A 321 -27.91 35.19 9.43
C LEU A 321 -27.68 34.24 10.61
N PRO A 322 -28.59 34.20 11.61
CA PRO A 322 -28.65 33.11 12.57
C PRO A 322 -28.89 31.77 11.85
N VAL A 323 -28.29 30.69 12.36
CA VAL A 323 -28.40 29.35 11.76
C VAL A 323 -29.87 28.88 11.68
N ASP A 324 -30.67 29.15 12.70
CA ASP A 324 -32.09 28.76 12.72
C ASP A 324 -32.94 29.53 11.69
N GLU A 325 -32.59 30.79 11.43
CA GLU A 325 -33.22 31.59 10.38
C GLU A 325 -32.86 31.04 8.99
N LEU A 326 -31.60 30.61 8.80
CA LEU A 326 -31.17 29.95 7.57
C LEU A 326 -31.97 28.68 7.30
N TYR A 327 -32.17 27.83 8.31
CA TYR A 327 -32.96 26.60 8.16
C TYR A 327 -34.43 26.88 7.83
N ARG A 328 -35.04 27.92 8.43
CA ARG A 328 -36.41 28.33 8.10
C ARG A 328 -36.54 28.81 6.65
N ARG A 329 -35.58 29.61 6.17
CA ARG A 329 -35.63 30.20 4.82
C ARG A 329 -35.19 29.25 3.71
N ARG A 330 -34.29 28.30 4.01
CA ARG A 330 -33.74 27.36 3.04
C ARG A 330 -34.80 26.68 2.19
N LYS A 331 -35.82 26.07 2.82
CA LYS A 331 -36.87 25.35 2.09
C LYS A 331 -37.64 26.27 1.15
N SER A 332 -37.90 27.51 1.58
CA SER A 332 -38.57 28.52 0.75
C SER A 332 -37.69 28.93 -0.44
N TRP A 333 -36.38 29.12 -0.25
CA TRP A 333 -35.48 29.47 -1.35
C TRP A 333 -35.27 28.33 -2.35
N GLU A 334 -35.18 27.09 -1.89
CA GLU A 334 -35.12 25.91 -2.76
C GLU A 334 -36.45 25.74 -3.54
N ALA A 335 -37.60 25.95 -2.89
CA ALA A 335 -38.90 25.93 -3.56
C ALA A 335 -39.04 27.03 -4.61
N LEU A 336 -38.60 28.25 -4.30
CA LEU A 336 -38.60 29.37 -5.25
C LEU A 336 -37.74 29.06 -6.49
N LEU A 337 -36.56 28.46 -6.32
CA LEU A 337 -35.73 28.04 -7.46
C LEU A 337 -36.46 27.01 -8.32
N LEU A 338 -37.12 26.03 -7.70
CA LEU A 338 -37.87 25.00 -8.42
C LEU A 338 -39.05 25.58 -9.20
N ASP A 339 -39.77 26.53 -8.62
CA ASP A 339 -40.89 27.19 -9.28
C ASP A 339 -40.41 28.06 -10.46
N GLU A 340 -39.29 28.76 -10.30
CA GLU A 340 -38.66 29.52 -11.40
C GLU A 340 -38.13 28.61 -12.51
N LEU A 341 -37.57 27.45 -12.18
CA LEU A 341 -37.12 26.47 -13.18
C LEU A 341 -38.30 25.85 -13.94
N ARG A 342 -39.42 25.58 -13.26
CA ARG A 342 -40.66 25.14 -13.92
C ARG A 342 -41.22 26.20 -14.85
N ALA A 343 -41.13 27.47 -14.48
CA ALA A 343 -41.54 28.59 -15.34
C ALA A 343 -40.67 28.69 -16.62
N GLU A 344 -39.41 28.26 -16.55
CA GLU A 344 -38.50 28.11 -17.71
C GLU A 344 -38.69 26.79 -18.48
N GLY A 345 -39.68 25.97 -18.12
CA GLY A 345 -39.96 24.70 -18.79
C GLY A 345 -39.01 23.55 -18.41
N VAL A 346 -38.24 23.69 -17.33
CA VAL A 346 -37.34 22.63 -16.83
C VAL A 346 -38.05 21.86 -15.71
N GLU A 347 -38.68 20.73 -16.06
CA GLU A 347 -39.31 19.85 -15.08
C GLU A 347 -38.33 18.89 -14.40
N LYS A 348 -37.26 18.51 -15.11
CA LYS A 348 -36.18 17.64 -14.63
C LYS A 348 -34.84 18.14 -15.15
N PHE A 349 -33.84 18.18 -14.27
CA PHE A 349 -32.48 18.47 -14.69
C PHE A 349 -31.86 17.21 -15.30
N PRO A 350 -31.26 17.28 -16.50
CA PRO A 350 -30.52 16.16 -17.05
C PRO A 350 -29.36 15.85 -16.10
N LEU A 351 -29.26 14.59 -15.68
CA LEU A 351 -28.09 14.13 -14.93
C LEU A 351 -26.94 13.95 -15.93
N PRO A 352 -25.69 14.30 -15.57
CA PRO A 352 -24.56 13.99 -16.43
C PRO A 352 -24.51 12.47 -16.69
N PRO A 353 -24.15 12.03 -17.91
CA PRO A 353 -23.88 10.62 -18.16
C PRO A 353 -22.77 10.15 -17.20
N VAL A 354 -23.02 9.02 -16.53
CA VAL A 354 -22.06 8.40 -15.59
C VAL A 354 -20.96 7.68 -16.36
#